data_AF-R5ENT6-F1
#
_entry.id   AF-R5ENT6-F1
#
_cell.length_a   1.000
_cell.length_b   1.000
_cell.length_c   1.000
_cell.angle_alpha   90.00
_cell.angle_beta   90.00
_cell.angle_gamma   90.00
#
_symmetry.space_group_name_H-M   'P 1'
#
loop_
_entity.id
_entity.type
_entity.pdbx_description
1 polymer ?
#
loop_
_entity_poly.entity_id
_entity_poly.type
_entity_poly.pdbx_seq_one_letter_code
_entity_poly.pdbx_strand_id
1 'polypeptide(L)'
;MFVVLPEENPNTYFMVSLLIQQLYREILTVADEKGGALDNRVMFYCDEFGSLPPISSAEVMYSASRSRKLSIVSIIQSYQQLEKNYGKEGAAIIQDNCQLTIAGGFAPTSETADIISKALGSRTVMTGSVSRGHKNASESLQMTERPLMSADELKSMRPGSFIVMKTGAHPFISKLKLFTKWGIEFNMGKCELEDKAARPVHYAGKDTILQALDRKYPQRVAVFESISEEVVPYDIPPASAKARLHQAVQEKSQVGRKVDGFRRAGGVMPPPDRYRPDNLQARRQARERRKRDPTSQMEDSSESEKT
;
A
#
# COMPACT_ATOMS: atom_id res chain seq x y z
N MET A 1 -4.02 -5.36 -16.47
CA MET A 1 -4.89 -4.18 -16.38
C MET A 1 -3.99 -2.96 -16.46
N PHE A 2 -4.30 -2.01 -17.34
CA PHE A 2 -3.60 -0.73 -17.41
C PHE A 2 -4.57 0.38 -16.99
N VAL A 3 -4.12 1.25 -16.09
CA VAL A 3 -4.86 2.43 -15.67
C VAL A 3 -4.09 3.62 -16.19
N VAL A 4 -4.59 4.24 -17.25
CA VAL A 4 -3.97 5.41 -17.87
C VAL A 4 -4.70 6.64 -17.37
N LEU A 5 -3.94 7.59 -16.81
CA LEU A 5 -4.49 8.81 -16.26
C LEU A 5 -4.06 10.02 -17.09
N PRO A 6 -4.99 10.92 -17.44
CA PRO A 6 -4.63 12.19 -18.02
C PRO A 6 -4.02 13.09 -16.93
N GLU A 7 -2.80 13.58 -17.16
CA GLU A 7 -2.08 14.46 -16.23
C GLU A 7 -2.84 15.76 -15.92
N GLU A 8 -3.72 16.20 -16.83
CA GLU A 8 -4.41 17.49 -16.77
C GLU A 8 -5.46 17.61 -15.66
N ASN A 9 -5.94 16.50 -15.09
CA ASN A 9 -7.04 16.55 -14.11
C ASN A 9 -6.71 15.85 -12.77
N PRO A 10 -6.15 16.58 -11.79
CA PRO A 10 -5.77 16.01 -10.50
C PRO A 10 -6.94 15.45 -9.69
N ASN A 11 -8.18 15.83 -10.00
CA ASN A 11 -9.37 15.27 -9.32
C ASN A 11 -9.57 13.77 -9.63
N THR A 12 -9.01 13.29 -10.74
CA THR A 12 -9.11 11.88 -11.14
C THR A 12 -8.20 10.95 -10.34
N TYR A 13 -7.13 11.48 -9.70
CA TYR A 13 -6.19 10.67 -8.94
C TYR A 13 -6.83 9.95 -7.74
N PHE A 14 -7.83 10.56 -7.09
CA PHE A 14 -8.56 9.91 -6.00
C PHE A 14 -9.26 8.63 -6.47
N MET A 15 -9.81 8.63 -7.69
CA MET A 15 -10.46 7.45 -8.25
C MET A 15 -9.48 6.28 -8.41
N VAL A 16 -8.21 6.56 -8.68
CA VAL A 16 -7.16 5.53 -8.80
C VAL A 16 -6.79 4.96 -7.45
N SER A 17 -6.61 5.80 -6.44
CA SER A 17 -6.36 5.31 -5.08
C SER A 17 -7.52 4.40 -4.62
N LEU A 18 -8.76 4.76 -4.93
CA LEU A 18 -9.94 3.94 -4.64
C LEU A 18 -9.98 2.65 -5.46
N LEU A 19 -9.66 2.71 -6.75
CA LEU A 19 -9.59 1.53 -7.63
C LEU A 19 -8.53 0.54 -7.14
N ILE A 20 -7.31 1.01 -6.85
CA ILE A 20 -6.22 0.17 -6.33
C ILE A 20 -6.63 -0.45 -4.99
N GLN A 21 -7.24 0.33 -4.10
CA GLN A 21 -7.72 -0.17 -2.82
C GLN A 21 -8.79 -1.25 -2.98
N GLN A 22 -9.78 -1.03 -3.84
CA GLN A 22 -10.86 -1.99 -4.07
C GLN A 22 -10.34 -3.26 -4.73
N LEU A 23 -9.48 -3.12 -5.73
CA LEU A 23 -8.87 -4.25 -6.43
C LEU A 23 -7.98 -5.06 -5.49
N TYR A 24 -7.20 -4.41 -4.62
CA TYR A 24 -6.42 -5.11 -3.60
C TYR A 24 -7.33 -5.90 -2.65
N ARG A 25 -8.40 -5.29 -2.12
CA ARG A 25 -9.35 -5.98 -1.23
C ARG A 25 -9.99 -7.19 -1.90
N GLU A 26 -10.44 -7.05 -3.15
CA GLU A 26 -11.04 -8.14 -3.90
C GLU A 26 -10.06 -9.29 -4.09
N ILE A 27 -8.81 -8.97 -4.43
CA ILE A 27 -7.75 -9.96 -4.57
C ILE A 27 -7.49 -10.69 -3.25
N LEU A 28 -7.52 -9.99 -2.11
CA LEU A 28 -7.40 -10.64 -0.80
C LEU A 28 -8.54 -11.62 -0.55
N THR A 29 -9.78 -11.23 -0.83
CA THR A 29 -10.96 -12.08 -0.69
C THR A 29 -10.83 -13.35 -1.55
N VAL A 30 -10.47 -13.20 -2.82
CA VAL A 30 -10.24 -14.34 -3.72
C VAL A 30 -9.08 -15.22 -3.25
N ALA A 31 -8.01 -14.63 -2.72
CA ALA A 31 -6.89 -15.40 -2.16
C ALA A 31 -7.32 -16.20 -0.94
N ASP A 32 -8.09 -15.60 -0.04
CA ASP A 32 -8.57 -16.26 1.18
C ASP A 32 -9.56 -17.41 0.83
N GLU A 33 -10.43 -17.23 -0.17
CA GLU A 33 -11.30 -18.29 -0.72
C GLU A 33 -10.52 -19.46 -1.32
N LYS A 34 -9.35 -19.18 -1.91
CA LYS A 34 -8.45 -20.19 -2.52
C LYS A 34 -7.44 -20.80 -1.55
N GLY A 35 -7.67 -20.69 -0.24
CA GLY A 35 -6.80 -21.28 0.78
C GLY A 35 -5.64 -20.39 1.23
N GLY A 36 -5.77 -19.07 1.05
CA GLY A 36 -4.85 -18.06 1.59
C GLY A 36 -3.80 -17.54 0.61
N ALA A 37 -3.80 -17.99 -0.65
CA ALA A 37 -2.91 -17.49 -1.67
C ALA A 37 -3.54 -17.55 -3.06
N LEU A 38 -3.12 -16.65 -3.95
CA LEU A 38 -3.54 -16.69 -5.36
C LEU A 38 -2.84 -17.83 -6.10
N ASP A 39 -3.51 -18.40 -7.11
CA ASP A 39 -2.90 -19.38 -8.00
C ASP A 39 -1.73 -18.74 -8.77
N ASN A 40 -2.00 -17.59 -9.38
CA ASN A 40 -1.05 -16.80 -10.15
C ASN A 40 -0.52 -15.61 -9.36
N ARG A 41 0.77 -15.30 -9.54
CA ARG A 41 1.38 -14.09 -8.96
C ARG A 41 0.83 -12.84 -9.66
N VAL A 42 0.43 -11.85 -8.88
CA VAL A 42 -0.02 -10.55 -9.39
C VAL A 42 1.01 -9.48 -9.04
N MET A 43 1.36 -8.67 -10.04
CA MET A 43 2.32 -7.57 -9.92
C MET A 43 1.59 -6.23 -10.05
N PHE A 44 1.83 -5.34 -9.08
CA PHE A 44 1.43 -3.94 -9.15
C PHE A 44 2.64 -3.11 -9.52
N TYR A 45 2.54 -2.35 -10.60
CA TYR A 45 3.50 -1.32 -10.96
C TYR A 45 2.83 0.02 -10.72
N CYS A 46 3.15 0.63 -9.58
CA CYS A 46 2.63 1.92 -9.18
C CYS A 46 3.66 2.99 -9.56
N ASP A 47 3.48 3.56 -10.74
CA ASP A 47 4.24 4.75 -11.13
C ASP A 47 3.79 5.95 -10.30
N GLU A 48 4.72 6.85 -10.03
CA GLU A 48 4.52 8.03 -9.19
C GLU A 48 3.75 7.78 -7.88
N PHE A 49 4.08 6.70 -7.17
CA PHE A 49 3.37 6.35 -5.93
C PHE A 49 3.40 7.48 -4.87
N GLY A 50 4.41 8.35 -4.91
CA GLY A 50 4.52 9.53 -4.05
C GLY A 50 3.59 10.70 -4.42
N SER A 51 3.08 10.78 -5.66
CA SER A 51 2.11 11.80 -6.08
C SER A 51 0.66 11.34 -5.91
N LEU A 52 0.43 10.03 -5.86
CA LEU A 52 -0.90 9.46 -5.65
C LEU A 52 -1.49 9.87 -4.28
N PRO A 53 -2.80 10.19 -4.23
CA PRO A 53 -3.50 10.39 -2.97
C PRO A 53 -3.33 9.16 -2.07
N PRO A 54 -3.22 9.37 -0.74
CA PRO A 54 -2.91 8.31 0.20
C PRO A 54 -3.93 7.18 0.07
N ILE A 55 -3.43 5.99 -0.28
CA ILE A 55 -4.23 4.78 -0.32
C ILE A 55 -4.46 4.32 1.12
N SER A 56 -5.72 4.15 1.50
CA SER A 56 -6.04 3.71 2.86
C SER A 56 -5.47 2.31 3.10
N SER A 57 -4.75 2.14 4.21
CA SER A 57 -4.12 0.87 4.60
C SER A 57 -3.01 0.40 3.65
N ALA A 58 -2.30 1.32 3.00
CA ALA A 58 -1.12 0.97 2.20
C ALA A 58 -0.08 0.19 3.03
N GLU A 59 0.13 0.51 4.31
CA GLU A 59 1.09 -0.18 5.18
C GLU A 59 0.75 -1.67 5.32
N VAL A 60 -0.54 -1.97 5.48
CA VAL A 60 -1.07 -3.34 5.52
C VAL A 60 -0.92 -4.00 4.15
N MET A 61 -1.09 -3.24 3.07
CA MET A 61 -0.90 -3.72 1.71
C MET A 61 0.51 -4.27 1.52
N TYR A 62 1.55 -3.51 1.88
CA TYR A 62 2.94 -3.96 1.74
C TYR A 62 3.28 -5.12 2.67
N SER A 63 2.76 -5.11 3.91
CA SER A 63 3.04 -6.15 4.90
C SER A 63 2.40 -7.50 4.55
N ALA A 64 1.15 -7.50 4.06
CA ALA A 64 0.35 -8.71 3.86
C ALA A 64 0.39 -9.27 2.42
N SER A 65 0.93 -8.51 1.45
CA SER A 65 0.99 -8.92 0.04
C SER A 65 1.81 -10.18 -0.20
N ARG A 66 2.90 -10.35 0.56
CA ARG A 66 3.91 -11.38 0.29
C ARG A 66 3.36 -12.80 0.38
N SER A 67 2.58 -13.11 1.43
CA SER A 67 2.01 -14.44 1.64
C SER A 67 0.96 -14.83 0.60
N ARG A 68 0.37 -13.83 -0.07
CA ARG A 68 -0.73 -14.02 -1.02
C ARG A 68 -0.28 -14.03 -2.49
N LYS A 69 1.03 -14.16 -2.74
CA LYS A 69 1.66 -14.03 -4.07
C LYS A 69 1.36 -12.68 -4.75
N LEU A 70 1.24 -11.61 -3.96
CA LEU A 70 1.19 -10.24 -4.46
C LEU A 70 2.56 -9.60 -4.37
N SER A 71 2.88 -8.74 -5.33
CA SER A 71 4.13 -7.99 -5.34
C SER A 71 3.85 -6.58 -5.84
N ILE A 72 4.39 -5.60 -5.13
CA ILE A 72 4.15 -4.19 -5.37
C ILE A 72 5.49 -3.56 -5.68
N VAL A 73 5.57 -2.91 -6.83
CA VAL A 73 6.71 -2.14 -7.30
C VAL A 73 6.27 -0.69 -7.32
N SER A 74 6.81 0.09 -6.40
CA SER A 74 6.45 1.50 -6.27
C SER A 74 7.60 2.37 -6.69
N ILE A 75 7.30 3.23 -7.64
CA ILE A 75 8.26 4.14 -8.24
C ILE A 75 7.97 5.51 -7.64
N ILE A 76 8.97 6.07 -6.95
CA ILE A 76 8.87 7.37 -6.29
C ILE A 76 10.03 8.26 -6.73
N GLN A 77 9.79 9.57 -6.76
CA GLN A 77 10.84 10.54 -7.07
C GLN A 77 11.64 10.92 -5.81
N SER A 78 10.98 10.97 -4.64
CA SER A 78 11.59 11.33 -3.36
C SER A 78 10.88 10.66 -2.19
N TYR A 79 11.62 10.28 -1.15
CA TYR A 79 11.03 9.81 0.11
C TYR A 79 10.20 10.90 0.80
N GLN A 80 10.49 12.18 0.59
CA GLN A 80 9.72 13.29 1.16
C GLN A 80 8.26 13.32 0.66
N GLN A 81 8.03 12.94 -0.60
CA GLN A 81 6.67 12.84 -1.14
C GLN A 81 5.90 11.71 -0.43
N LEU A 82 6.58 10.59 -0.17
CA LEU A 82 6.02 9.47 0.57
C LEU A 82 5.69 9.86 2.03
N GLU A 83 6.62 10.55 2.71
CA GLU A 83 6.43 11.06 4.07
C GLU A 83 5.30 12.09 4.16
N LYS A 84 5.14 12.94 3.13
CA LYS A 84 4.05 13.92 3.07
C LYS A 84 2.67 13.25 3.03
N ASN A 85 2.55 12.13 2.31
CA ASN A 85 1.26 11.46 2.12
C ASN A 85 0.93 10.45 3.24
N TYR A 86 1.93 9.74 3.75
CA TYR A 86 1.75 8.65 4.73
C TYR A 86 2.29 8.97 6.14
N GLY A 87 2.85 10.16 6.32
CA GLY A 87 3.60 10.49 7.52
C GLY A 87 4.95 9.75 7.60
N LYS A 88 5.76 10.13 8.58
CA LYS A 88 7.09 9.55 8.78
C LYS A 88 7.04 8.06 9.15
N GLU A 89 6.09 7.67 10.00
CA GLU A 89 5.90 6.28 10.42
C GLU A 89 5.42 5.40 9.26
N GLY A 90 4.40 5.84 8.52
CA GLY A 90 3.88 5.08 7.37
C GLY A 90 4.92 4.93 6.26
N ALA A 91 5.67 6.01 5.95
CA ALA A 91 6.75 5.95 4.98
C ALA A 91 7.88 4.99 5.40
N ALA A 92 8.24 4.95 6.68
CA ALA A 92 9.22 4.00 7.19
C ALA A 92 8.73 2.56 7.06
N ILE A 93 7.47 2.27 7.43
CA ILE A 93 6.88 0.92 7.30
C ILE A 93 6.87 0.47 5.83
N ILE A 94 6.52 1.34 4.89
CA ILE A 94 6.52 1.02 3.46
C ILE A 94 7.95 0.72 2.98
N GLN A 95 8.93 1.52 3.39
CA GLN A 95 10.34 1.32 3.05
C GLN A 95 10.90 0.02 3.62
N ASP A 96 10.62 -0.28 4.89
CA ASP A 96 11.13 -1.46 5.58
C ASP A 96 10.54 -2.77 5.02
N ASN A 97 9.29 -2.72 4.53
CA ASN A 97 8.68 -3.87 3.86
C ASN A 97 9.18 -4.08 2.42
N CYS A 98 9.81 -3.07 1.80
CA CYS A 98 10.40 -3.19 0.47
C CYS A 98 11.70 -3.99 0.53
N GLN A 99 11.71 -5.19 -0.06
CA GLN A 99 12.88 -6.08 -0.03
C GLN A 99 13.99 -5.69 -1.00
N LEU A 100 13.62 -4.94 -2.04
CA LEU A 100 14.48 -4.52 -3.13
C LEU A 100 14.27 -3.02 -3.33
N THR A 101 15.33 -2.27 -3.11
CA THR A 101 15.36 -0.83 -3.35
C THR A 101 16.35 -0.56 -4.47
N ILE A 102 15.85 0.06 -5.54
CA ILE A 102 16.68 0.52 -6.65
C ILE A 102 16.66 2.04 -6.60
N ALA A 103 17.81 2.66 -6.37
CA ALA A 103 17.93 4.10 -6.21
C ALA A 103 18.91 4.67 -7.24
N GLY A 104 18.56 5.80 -7.86
CA GLY A 104 19.38 6.49 -8.84
C GLY A 104 18.73 7.80 -9.30
N GLY A 105 19.50 8.64 -10.00
CA GLY A 105 18.98 9.90 -10.52
C GLY A 105 18.59 10.92 -9.43
N PHE A 106 19.36 10.99 -8.34
CA PHE A 106 19.07 11.90 -7.23
C PHE A 106 19.17 13.37 -7.66
N ALA A 107 18.20 14.19 -7.27
CA ALA A 107 18.28 15.64 -7.44
C ALA A 107 19.39 16.24 -6.54
N PRO A 108 20.03 17.37 -6.93
CA PRO A 108 21.14 17.97 -6.18
C PRO A 108 20.81 18.31 -4.71
N THR A 109 19.56 18.71 -4.45
CA THR A 109 19.06 19.07 -3.12
C THR A 109 18.29 17.93 -2.44
N SER A 110 18.34 16.72 -2.99
CA SER A 110 17.54 15.60 -2.47
C SER A 110 18.11 15.06 -1.15
N GLU A 111 17.31 15.11 -0.09
CA GLU A 111 17.56 14.42 1.18
C GLU A 111 17.45 12.89 1.05
N THR A 112 16.86 12.39 -0.04
CA THR A 112 16.80 10.95 -0.33
C THR A 112 18.21 10.36 -0.46
N ALA A 113 19.17 11.13 -0.99
CA ALA A 113 20.56 10.70 -1.06
C ALA A 113 21.18 10.46 0.33
N ASP A 114 20.85 11.29 1.32
CA ASP A 114 21.34 11.13 2.69
C ASP A 114 20.75 9.88 3.36
N ILE A 115 19.48 9.60 3.12
CA ILE A 115 18.80 8.39 3.62
C ILE A 115 19.45 7.15 3.01
N ILE A 116 19.68 7.13 1.69
CA ILE A 116 20.34 6.01 1.01
C ILE A 116 21.79 5.86 1.47
N SER A 117 22.54 6.96 1.65
CA SER A 117 23.92 6.92 2.17
C SER A 117 23.99 6.25 3.54
N LYS A 118 23.05 6.58 4.44
CA LYS A 118 22.92 5.91 5.75
C LYS A 118 22.54 4.44 5.61
N ALA A 119 21.62 4.11 4.71
CA ALA A 119 21.18 2.73 4.47
C ALA A 119 22.29 1.83 3.89
N LEU A 120 23.20 2.39 3.09
CA LEU A 120 24.38 1.68 2.57
C LEU A 120 25.41 1.35 3.67
N GLY A 121 25.38 2.08 4.78
CA GLY A 121 26.31 1.94 5.89
C GLY A 121 27.67 2.58 5.64
N SER A 122 28.63 2.23 6.49
CA SER A 122 29.97 2.79 6.53
C SER A 122 31.04 1.71 6.33
N ARG A 123 32.24 2.17 5.97
CA ARG A 123 33.46 1.37 5.91
C ARG A 123 34.54 2.04 6.76
N THR A 124 35.37 1.23 7.38
CA THR A 124 36.58 1.72 8.05
C THR A 124 37.65 2.01 7.00
N VAL A 125 38.16 3.24 7.01
CA VAL A 125 39.28 3.66 6.17
C VAL A 125 40.49 3.99 7.04
N MET A 126 41.66 3.61 6.57
CA MET A 126 42.91 4.01 7.21
C MET A 126 43.29 5.40 6.71
N THR A 127 43.29 6.37 7.61
CA THR A 127 43.67 7.75 7.36
C THR A 127 45.08 7.96 7.91
N GLY A 128 46.00 8.44 7.08
CA GLY A 128 47.36 8.78 7.49
C GLY A 128 47.61 10.27 7.44
N SER A 129 48.29 10.83 8.43
CA SER A 129 48.90 12.16 8.36
C SER A 129 50.41 12.01 8.29
N VAL A 130 51.00 12.54 7.23
CA VAL A 130 52.46 12.57 7.04
C VAL A 130 52.92 13.99 7.29
N SER A 131 53.63 14.19 8.41
CA SER A 131 54.28 15.46 8.72
C SER A 131 55.74 15.38 8.32
N ARG A 132 56.15 16.16 7.33
CA ARG A 132 57.55 16.24 6.89
C ARG A 132 58.24 17.47 7.51
N GLY A 133 59.09 17.24 8.50
CA GLY A 133 60.04 18.23 9.00
C GLY A 133 61.38 18.14 8.25
N HIS A 134 62.18 19.21 8.32
CA HIS A 134 63.44 19.38 7.57
C HIS A 134 64.51 18.28 7.84
N LYS A 135 64.34 17.42 8.87
CA LYS A 135 65.22 16.27 9.16
C LYS A 135 64.52 14.96 9.51
N ASN A 136 63.22 14.97 9.84
CA ASN A 136 62.46 13.78 10.22
C ASN A 136 61.06 13.84 9.60
N ALA A 137 60.65 12.76 8.93
CA ALA A 137 59.27 12.54 8.53
C ALA A 137 58.59 11.71 9.63
N SER A 138 57.49 12.22 10.18
CA SER A 138 56.65 11.50 11.13
C SER A 138 55.37 11.08 10.43
N GLU A 139 55.05 9.79 10.47
CA GLU A 139 53.84 9.21 9.90
C GLU A 139 52.93 8.75 11.04
N SER A 140 51.69 9.22 11.04
CA SER A 140 50.65 8.79 11.99
C SER A 140 49.51 8.17 11.20
N LEU A 141 49.19 6.90 11.48
CA LEU A 141 48.08 6.16 10.88
C LEU A 141 46.95 6.01 11.89
N GLN A 142 45.73 6.34 11.48
CA GLN A 142 44.51 6.24 12.28
C GLN A 142 43.42 5.54 11.48
N MET A 143 42.58 4.76 12.15
CA MET A 143 41.39 4.17 11.53
C MET A 143 40.22 5.13 11.74
N THR A 144 39.52 5.49 10.66
CA THR A 144 38.36 6.39 10.69
C THR A 144 37.17 5.73 9.99
N GLU A 145 35.97 5.93 10.52
CA GLU A 145 34.74 5.51 9.85
C GLU A 145 34.37 6.49 8.74
N ARG A 146 34.10 5.99 7.53
CA ARG A 146 33.62 6.78 6.39
C ARG A 146 32.41 6.10 5.76
N PRO A 147 31.35 6.84 5.36
CA PRO A 147 30.24 6.27 4.59
C PRO A 147 30.74 5.48 3.38
N LEU A 148 30.08 4.36 3.04
CA LEU A 148 30.45 3.56 1.89
C LEU A 148 30.40 4.40 0.61
N MET A 149 29.37 5.24 0.50
CA MET A 149 29.22 6.29 -0.50
C MET A 149 28.61 7.52 0.16
N SER A 150 29.23 8.70 0.01
CA SER A 150 28.69 9.94 0.56
C SER A 150 27.47 10.41 -0.23
N ALA A 151 26.61 11.24 0.37
CA ALA A 151 25.46 11.81 -0.33
C ALA A 151 25.87 12.60 -1.58
N ASP A 152 27.03 13.26 -1.56
CA ASP A 152 27.58 13.98 -2.72
C ASP A 152 28.07 13.02 -3.82
N GLU A 153 28.70 11.90 -3.44
CA GLU A 153 29.07 10.83 -4.39
C GLU A 153 27.83 10.21 -5.02
N LEU A 154 26.73 10.05 -4.26
CA LEU A 154 25.43 9.57 -4.76
C LEU A 154 24.80 10.53 -5.77
N LYS A 155 24.80 11.83 -5.47
CA LYS A 155 24.24 12.87 -6.34
C LYS A 155 25.04 13.06 -7.62
N SER A 156 26.35 12.83 -7.58
CA SER A 156 27.25 12.93 -8.73
C SER A 156 27.42 11.61 -9.50
N MET A 157 26.62 10.59 -9.19
CA MET A 157 26.65 9.32 -9.91
C MET A 157 26.39 9.51 -11.41
N ARG A 158 27.12 8.73 -12.22
CA ARG A 158 26.95 8.77 -13.68
C ARG A 158 25.51 8.39 -14.07
N PRO A 159 24.87 9.14 -14.97
CA PRO A 159 23.54 8.80 -15.48
C PRO A 159 23.46 7.34 -15.97
N GLY A 160 22.34 6.67 -15.67
CA GLY A 160 22.12 5.26 -16.00
C GLY A 160 22.79 4.26 -15.04
N SER A 161 23.48 4.73 -13.99
CA SER A 161 23.96 3.90 -12.90
C SER A 161 22.98 3.95 -11.74
N PHE A 162 22.65 2.79 -11.18
CA PHE A 162 21.69 2.62 -10.10
C PHE A 162 22.30 1.80 -8.98
N ILE A 163 21.94 2.15 -7.76
CA ILE A 163 22.27 1.39 -6.57
C ILE A 163 21.17 0.38 -6.34
N VAL A 164 21.56 -0.87 -6.22
CA VAL A 164 20.67 -1.98 -5.93
C VAL A 164 20.94 -2.44 -4.52
N MET A 165 19.93 -2.33 -3.67
CA MET A 165 19.94 -2.80 -2.29
C MET A 165 18.89 -3.89 -2.15
N LYS A 166 19.31 -5.08 -1.75
CA LYS A 166 18.43 -6.23 -1.56
C LYS A 166 18.62 -6.79 -0.15
N THR A 167 17.52 -7.07 0.55
CA THR A 167 17.60 -7.72 1.86
C THR A 167 18.39 -9.02 1.80
N GLY A 168 19.37 -9.16 2.69
CA GLY A 168 20.23 -10.35 2.79
C GLY A 168 21.37 -10.40 1.77
N ALA A 169 21.62 -9.34 1.00
CA ALA A 169 22.76 -9.24 0.09
C ALA A 169 23.48 -7.90 0.26
N HIS A 170 24.78 -7.87 -0.10
CA HIS A 170 25.53 -6.63 -0.12
C HIS A 170 25.04 -5.70 -1.25
N PRO A 171 24.92 -4.39 -0.99
CA PRO A 171 24.53 -3.44 -2.02
C PRO A 171 25.59 -3.35 -3.12
N PHE A 172 25.15 -3.11 -4.35
CA PHE A 172 26.04 -2.97 -5.50
C PHE A 172 25.51 -1.94 -6.49
N ILE A 173 26.42 -1.37 -7.28
CA ILE A 173 26.08 -0.46 -8.37
C ILE A 173 25.87 -1.28 -9.64
N SER A 174 24.71 -1.14 -10.26
CA SER A 174 24.36 -1.75 -11.54
C SER A 174 24.11 -0.69 -12.60
N LYS A 175 24.42 -1.01 -13.85
CA LYS A 175 24.06 -0.17 -15.00
C LYS A 175 22.80 -0.73 -15.63
N LEU A 176 21.71 0.04 -15.59
CA LEU A 176 20.46 -0.34 -16.23
C LEU A 176 20.42 0.23 -17.65
N LYS A 177 20.05 -0.61 -18.62
CA LYS A 177 19.86 -0.17 -20.00
C LYS A 177 18.58 0.66 -20.08
N LEU A 178 18.64 1.82 -20.75
CA LEU A 178 17.46 2.60 -21.13
C LEU A 178 16.50 1.76 -21.97
N PHE A 179 15.19 1.94 -21.80
CA PHE A 179 14.16 1.13 -22.48
C PHE A 179 14.38 1.07 -24.01
N THR A 180 14.80 2.17 -24.64
CA THR A 180 15.07 2.25 -26.09
C THR A 180 16.17 1.30 -26.55
N LYS A 181 17.10 0.96 -25.65
CA LYS A 181 18.23 0.05 -25.93
C LYS A 181 17.90 -1.41 -25.66
N TRP A 182 16.68 -1.73 -25.24
CA TRP A 182 16.26 -3.11 -25.00
C TRP A 182 15.90 -3.85 -26.29
N GLY A 183 15.83 -3.17 -27.44
CA GLY A 183 15.40 -3.79 -28.69
C GLY A 183 13.93 -4.22 -28.64
N ILE A 184 13.12 -3.56 -27.81
CA ILE A 184 11.68 -3.78 -27.77
C ILE A 184 11.10 -3.13 -29.02
N GLU A 185 10.75 -3.96 -29.99
CA GLU A 185 9.99 -3.54 -31.15
C GLU A 185 8.51 -3.55 -30.78
N PHE A 186 7.91 -2.36 -30.70
CA PHE A 186 6.47 -2.26 -30.61
C PHE A 186 5.92 -2.63 -31.99
N ASN A 187 5.33 -3.81 -32.10
CA ASN A 187 4.52 -4.14 -33.25
C ASN A 187 3.33 -3.16 -33.24
N MET A 188 3.46 -2.06 -33.99
CA MET A 188 2.40 -1.06 -34.14
C MET A 188 1.21 -1.60 -34.95
N GLY A 189 1.27 -2.85 -35.42
CA GLY A 189 0.09 -3.62 -35.78
C GLY A 189 -0.86 -3.67 -34.59
N LYS A 190 -2.14 -3.37 -34.82
CA LYS A 190 -3.21 -3.36 -33.83
C LYS A 190 -2.99 -4.49 -32.81
N CYS A 191 -2.73 -4.12 -31.57
CA CYS A 191 -2.73 -5.08 -30.47
C CYS A 191 -4.20 -5.47 -30.25
N GLU A 192 -4.71 -6.36 -31.08
CA GLU A 192 -6.04 -6.95 -30.98
C GLU A 192 -5.98 -7.97 -29.85
N LEU A 193 -6.11 -7.47 -28.61
CA LEU A 193 -6.39 -8.32 -27.48
C LEU A 193 -7.82 -8.84 -27.65
N GLU A 194 -8.01 -10.16 -27.60
CA GLU A 194 -9.34 -10.72 -27.46
C GLU A 194 -10.03 -10.07 -26.26
N ASP A 195 -11.21 -9.49 -26.49
CA ASP A 195 -12.02 -8.95 -25.42
C ASP A 195 -12.48 -10.09 -24.52
N LYS A 196 -11.71 -10.33 -23.46
CA LYS A 196 -12.04 -11.24 -22.36
C LYS A 196 -12.86 -10.53 -21.30
N ALA A 197 -13.63 -9.50 -21.65
CA ALA A 197 -14.71 -9.05 -20.78
C ALA A 197 -15.56 -10.27 -20.42
N ALA A 198 -15.68 -10.57 -19.13
CA ALA A 198 -16.42 -11.72 -18.62
C ALA A 198 -17.93 -11.69 -18.97
N ARG A 199 -18.39 -10.67 -19.72
CA ARG A 199 -19.78 -10.38 -20.06
C ARG A 199 -19.78 -9.62 -21.39
N PRO A 200 -20.57 -10.02 -22.41
CA PRO A 200 -20.76 -9.19 -23.59
C PRO A 200 -21.39 -7.85 -23.16
N VAL A 201 -20.64 -6.77 -23.29
CA VAL A 201 -21.14 -5.42 -23.01
C VAL A 201 -21.82 -4.92 -24.27
N HIS A 202 -23.16 -4.96 -24.28
CA HIS A 202 -23.93 -4.33 -25.35
C HIS A 202 -24.06 -2.83 -25.08
N TYR A 203 -23.51 -2.02 -25.97
CA TYR A 203 -23.73 -0.58 -25.98
C TYR A 203 -25.13 -0.29 -26.50
N ALA A 204 -25.90 0.49 -25.74
CA ALA A 204 -27.21 1.00 -26.15
C ALA A 204 -27.23 2.51 -25.95
N GLY A 205 -27.92 3.22 -26.85
CA GLY A 205 -28.11 4.66 -26.72
C GLY A 205 -28.84 5.01 -25.42
N LYS A 206 -28.55 6.19 -24.86
CA LYS A 206 -29.19 6.69 -23.62
C LYS A 206 -30.72 6.52 -23.66
N ASP A 207 -31.34 6.90 -24.77
CA ASP A 207 -32.80 6.83 -24.94
C ASP A 207 -33.31 5.39 -24.97
N THR A 208 -32.54 4.47 -25.56
CA THR A 208 -32.84 3.04 -25.60
C THR A 208 -32.76 2.42 -24.20
N ILE A 209 -31.77 2.82 -23.41
CA ILE A 209 -31.61 2.38 -22.01
C ILE A 209 -32.76 2.93 -21.15
N LEU A 210 -33.13 4.19 -21.33
CA LEU A 210 -34.24 4.83 -20.61
C LEU A 210 -35.57 4.14 -20.93
N GLN A 211 -35.88 3.91 -22.21
CA GLN A 211 -37.09 3.19 -22.62
C GLN A 211 -37.12 1.75 -22.08
N ALA A 212 -35.98 1.07 -22.06
CA ALA A 212 -35.88 -0.28 -21.48
C ALA A 212 -36.09 -0.26 -19.96
N LEU A 213 -35.60 0.76 -19.26
CA LEU A 213 -35.82 0.96 -17.83
C LEU A 213 -37.29 1.26 -17.53
N ASP A 214 -37.93 2.14 -18.28
CA ASP A 214 -39.34 2.51 -18.12
C ASP A 214 -40.26 1.30 -18.36
N ARG A 215 -39.94 0.48 -19.37
CA ARG A 215 -40.69 -0.74 -19.69
C ARG A 215 -40.51 -1.84 -18.64
N LYS A 216 -39.33 -1.95 -18.02
CA LYS A 216 -38.99 -3.00 -17.05
C LYS A 216 -39.38 -2.62 -15.62
N TYR A 217 -39.37 -1.34 -15.30
CA TYR A 217 -39.72 -0.78 -13.99
C TYR A 217 -40.80 0.31 -14.10
N PRO A 218 -42.01 -0.03 -14.58
CA PRO A 218 -43.09 0.94 -14.78
C PRO A 218 -43.54 1.62 -13.47
N GLN A 219 -43.26 0.98 -12.33
CA GLN A 219 -43.55 1.47 -10.98
C GLN A 219 -42.80 2.78 -10.65
N ARG A 220 -41.70 3.09 -11.36
CA ARG A 220 -40.86 4.27 -11.07
C ARG A 220 -41.46 5.57 -11.61
N VAL A 221 -42.21 5.48 -12.70
CA VAL A 221 -42.91 6.63 -13.33
C VAL A 221 -44.07 7.09 -12.44
N ALA A 222 -44.84 6.15 -11.89
CA ALA A 222 -45.96 6.45 -11.00
C ALA A 222 -45.53 7.14 -9.68
N VAL A 223 -44.32 6.86 -9.19
CA VAL A 223 -43.76 7.51 -7.99
C VAL A 223 -43.29 8.94 -8.30
N PHE A 224 -42.81 9.22 -9.52
CA PHE A 224 -42.36 10.57 -9.88
C PHE A 224 -43.52 11.49 -10.30
N GLU A 225 -44.56 10.97 -10.98
CA GLU A 225 -45.76 11.75 -11.33
C GLU A 225 -46.59 12.13 -10.09
N SER A 226 -46.59 11.30 -9.03
CA SER A 226 -47.27 11.63 -7.78
C SER A 226 -46.50 12.63 -6.88
N ILE A 227 -45.23 12.90 -7.18
CA ILE A 227 -44.41 13.88 -6.44
C ILE A 227 -44.36 15.23 -7.19
N SER A 228 -44.79 15.30 -8.45
CA SER A 228 -44.66 16.51 -9.28
C SER A 228 -45.69 17.63 -9.03
N GLU A 229 -46.56 17.53 -8.03
CA GLU A 229 -47.56 18.57 -7.73
C GLU A 229 -47.34 19.42 -6.47
N GLU A 230 -46.23 19.25 -5.74
CA GLU A 230 -45.84 20.22 -4.69
C GLU A 230 -44.47 20.85 -5.00
N VAL A 231 -44.47 21.86 -5.87
CA VAL A 231 -43.37 22.81 -5.95
C VAL A 231 -43.53 23.82 -4.81
N VAL A 232 -42.93 23.53 -3.66
CA VAL A 232 -42.73 24.54 -2.61
C VAL A 232 -41.49 25.36 -2.96
N PRO A 233 -41.57 26.70 -3.14
CA PRO A 233 -40.40 27.51 -3.47
C PRO A 233 -39.38 27.45 -2.32
N TYR A 234 -38.12 27.21 -2.67
CA TYR A 234 -37.03 27.25 -1.69
C TYR A 234 -36.67 28.71 -1.39
N ASP A 235 -37.30 29.28 -0.35
CA ASP A 235 -36.85 30.55 0.22
C ASP A 235 -35.52 30.34 0.95
N ILE A 236 -34.48 31.04 0.51
CA ILE A 236 -33.18 31.08 1.17
C ILE A 236 -33.37 31.80 2.52
N PRO A 237 -33.13 31.16 3.68
CA PRO A 237 -33.31 31.83 4.96
C PRO A 237 -32.25 32.93 5.12
N PRO A 238 -32.61 34.12 5.65
CA PRO A 238 -31.63 35.18 5.87
C PRO A 238 -30.55 34.76 6.87
N ALA A 239 -29.36 35.33 6.72
CA ALA A 239 -28.10 34.95 7.36
C ALA A 239 -28.11 34.86 8.91
N SER A 240 -29.17 35.32 9.57
CA SER A 240 -29.34 35.24 11.04
C SER A 240 -29.63 33.82 11.55
N ALA A 241 -30.12 32.90 10.72
CA ALA A 241 -30.40 31.52 11.13
C ALA A 241 -29.11 30.67 11.29
N LYS A 242 -28.05 30.98 10.54
CA LYS A 242 -26.75 30.28 10.61
C LYS A 242 -26.03 30.54 11.95
N ALA A 243 -26.22 31.74 12.52
CA ALA A 243 -25.64 32.12 13.81
C ALA A 243 -26.27 31.35 14.99
N ARG A 244 -27.60 31.10 14.96
CA ARG A 244 -28.29 30.35 16.01
C ARG A 244 -27.88 28.87 16.08
N LEU A 245 -27.55 28.26 14.93
CA LEU A 245 -27.12 26.86 14.89
C LEU A 245 -25.71 26.69 15.48
N HIS A 246 -24.79 27.64 15.25
CA HIS A 246 -23.47 27.62 15.87
C HIS A 246 -23.53 27.82 17.40
N GLN A 247 -24.45 28.64 17.89
CA GLN A 247 -24.63 28.89 19.32
C GLN A 247 -25.20 27.67 20.06
N ALA A 248 -26.19 26.98 19.47
CA ALA A 248 -26.77 25.75 20.03
C ALA A 248 -25.80 24.55 20.04
N VAL A 249 -24.86 24.48 19.09
CA VAL A 249 -23.82 23.43 19.05
C VAL A 249 -22.72 23.70 20.10
N GLN A 250 -22.41 24.96 20.40
CA GLN A 250 -21.49 25.31 21.48
C GLN A 250 -22.09 25.09 22.88
N GLU A 251 -23.37 25.40 23.10
CA GLU A 251 -24.04 25.13 24.39
C GLU A 251 -24.10 23.63 24.72
N LYS A 252 -24.37 22.77 23.73
CA LYS A 252 -24.36 21.31 23.93
C LYS A 252 -22.98 20.71 24.21
N SER A 253 -21.90 21.39 23.80
CA SER A 253 -20.52 20.95 24.07
C SER A 253 -20.00 21.33 25.46
N GLN A 254 -20.65 22.27 26.17
CA GLN A 254 -20.29 22.63 27.55
C GLN A 254 -21.04 21.82 28.63
N VAL A 255 -22.17 21.19 28.29
CA VAL A 255 -22.96 20.37 29.24
C VAL A 255 -22.38 18.97 29.46
N GLY A 256 -21.41 18.53 28.64
CA GLY A 256 -20.73 17.23 28.77
C GLY A 256 -19.53 17.16 29.72
N ARG A 257 -19.17 18.26 30.42
CA ARG A 257 -18.07 18.29 31.40
C ARG A 257 -18.52 18.84 32.74
N LYS A 258 -19.32 18.08 33.50
CA LYS A 258 -19.44 18.22 34.97
C LYS A 258 -20.28 17.09 35.56
N VAL A 259 -19.68 15.91 35.78
CA VAL A 259 -20.07 15.05 36.91
C VAL A 259 -18.84 14.26 37.35
N ASP A 260 -18.12 14.81 38.32
CA ASP A 260 -17.15 14.04 39.13
C ASP A 260 -17.37 14.50 40.58
N GLY A 261 -17.88 13.61 41.43
CA GLY A 261 -18.17 13.89 42.83
C GLY A 261 -19.18 12.95 43.50
N PHE A 262 -18.65 12.07 44.36
CA PHE A 262 -19.27 11.45 45.55
C PHE A 262 -20.05 10.11 45.48
N ARG A 263 -19.32 9.06 45.90
CA ARG A 263 -19.57 8.01 46.93
C ARG A 263 -20.88 7.17 46.98
N ARG A 264 -20.65 5.86 46.73
CA ARG A 264 -21.06 4.61 47.45
C ARG A 264 -22.42 4.51 48.19
N ALA A 265 -23.25 3.57 47.72
CA ALA A 265 -23.87 2.45 48.46
C ALA A 265 -24.47 1.48 47.41
N GLY A 266 -24.05 0.22 47.29
CA GLY A 266 -24.54 -0.88 48.12
C GLY A 266 -25.65 -1.67 47.39
N GLY A 267 -25.29 -2.45 46.35
CA GLY A 267 -26.20 -3.35 45.63
C GLY A 267 -25.42 -4.28 44.70
N VAL A 268 -25.39 -5.57 45.03
CA VAL A 268 -24.61 -6.61 44.34
C VAL A 268 -25.33 -7.02 43.05
N MET A 269 -24.66 -6.84 41.90
CA MET A 269 -25.07 -7.37 40.60
C MET A 269 -24.02 -8.39 40.14
N PRO A 270 -24.40 -9.59 39.67
CA PRO A 270 -23.45 -10.67 39.44
C PRO A 270 -22.55 -10.40 38.22
N PRO A 271 -21.31 -10.90 38.22
CA PRO A 271 -20.37 -10.67 37.13
C PRO A 271 -20.78 -11.39 35.83
N PRO A 272 -20.45 -10.83 34.65
CA PRO A 272 -20.67 -11.48 33.37
C PRO A 272 -19.86 -12.77 33.27
N ASP A 273 -20.51 -13.78 32.71
CA ASP A 273 -20.11 -15.19 32.76
C ASP A 273 -18.69 -15.41 32.22
N ARG A 274 -17.90 -16.12 33.01
CA ARG A 274 -16.52 -16.48 32.70
C ARG A 274 -16.48 -17.43 31.51
N TYR A 275 -15.54 -17.13 30.61
CA TYR A 275 -14.66 -18.10 29.94
C TYR A 275 -14.93 -19.57 30.30
N ARG A 276 -15.74 -20.28 29.48
CA ARG A 276 -15.93 -21.73 29.61
C ARG A 276 -14.64 -22.45 29.17
N PRO A 277 -13.97 -23.24 30.04
CA PRO A 277 -12.80 -24.00 29.69
C PRO A 277 -13.22 -25.40 29.24
N ASP A 278 -13.85 -25.53 28.08
CA ASP A 278 -14.14 -26.84 27.50
C ASP A 278 -13.69 -26.87 26.05
N ASN A 279 -12.65 -27.68 25.80
CA ASN A 279 -12.31 -28.39 24.54
C ASN A 279 -10.80 -28.65 24.36
N LEU A 280 -9.99 -28.59 25.42
CA LEU A 280 -8.61 -29.10 25.36
C LEU A 280 -8.52 -30.63 25.42
N GLN A 281 -9.44 -31.30 26.15
CA GLN A 281 -9.53 -32.76 26.19
C GLN A 281 -10.12 -33.35 24.89
N ALA A 282 -11.14 -32.70 24.31
CA ALA A 282 -11.71 -33.09 23.02
C ALA A 282 -10.68 -33.02 21.86
N ARG A 283 -9.81 -31.99 21.87
CA ARG A 283 -8.72 -31.85 20.91
C ARG A 283 -7.58 -32.86 21.11
N ARG A 284 -7.29 -33.28 22.34
CA ARG A 284 -6.32 -34.35 22.63
C ARG A 284 -6.84 -35.73 22.20
N GLN A 285 -8.12 -36.03 22.46
CA GLN A 285 -8.73 -37.29 22.04
C GLN A 285 -8.88 -37.41 20.52
N ALA A 286 -9.15 -36.32 19.80
CA ALA A 286 -9.15 -36.31 18.33
C ALA A 286 -7.75 -36.54 17.72
N ARG A 287 -6.69 -36.08 18.40
CA ARG A 287 -5.29 -36.25 17.96
C ARG A 287 -4.75 -37.65 18.26
N GLU A 288 -5.22 -38.31 19.31
CA GLU A 288 -4.90 -39.71 19.59
C GLU A 288 -5.68 -40.70 18.71
N ARG A 289 -6.92 -40.40 18.32
CA ARG A 289 -7.68 -41.23 17.37
C ARG A 289 -7.02 -41.27 15.98
N ARG A 290 -6.46 -40.15 15.51
CA ARG A 290 -5.65 -40.11 14.28
C ARG A 290 -4.33 -40.89 14.33
N LYS A 291 -3.84 -41.27 15.52
CA LYS A 291 -2.60 -42.05 15.68
C LYS A 291 -2.83 -43.56 15.78
N ARG A 292 -4.08 -44.05 15.84
CA ARG A 292 -4.40 -45.47 16.06
C ARG A 292 -5.05 -46.18 14.87
N ASP A 293 -5.32 -45.51 13.76
CA ASP A 293 -5.74 -46.17 12.51
C ASP A 293 -4.52 -46.62 11.69
N PRO A 294 -4.30 -47.93 11.47
CA PRO A 294 -3.14 -48.43 10.73
C PRO A 294 -3.25 -48.30 9.21
N THR A 295 -4.33 -47.71 8.67
CA THR A 295 -4.66 -47.82 7.24
C THR A 295 -4.37 -46.57 6.40
N SER A 296 -3.55 -45.63 6.91
CA SER A 296 -3.13 -44.43 6.13
C SER A 296 -1.62 -44.27 5.98
N GLN A 297 -0.83 -45.28 6.34
CA GLN A 297 0.62 -45.34 6.07
C GLN A 297 0.92 -46.37 4.98
N MET A 298 0.26 -46.29 3.84
CA MET A 298 0.65 -46.99 2.61
C MET A 298 0.16 -46.20 1.40
N GLU A 299 0.67 -44.98 1.22
CA GLU A 299 0.55 -44.31 -0.10
C GLU A 299 1.63 -43.23 -0.35
N ASP A 300 2.53 -42.93 0.59
CA ASP A 300 3.45 -41.78 0.47
C ASP A 300 4.94 -42.16 0.45
N SER A 301 5.28 -43.40 0.06
CA SER A 301 6.67 -43.89 0.02
C SER A 301 7.10 -44.45 -1.34
N SER A 302 6.50 -44.00 -2.44
CA SER A 302 6.98 -44.37 -3.78
C SER A 302 6.82 -43.23 -4.77
N GLU A 303 7.63 -42.18 -4.63
CA GLU A 303 8.15 -41.39 -5.77
C GLU A 303 9.14 -40.31 -5.28
N SER A 304 10.27 -40.76 -4.75
CA SER A 304 11.46 -39.93 -4.59
C SER A 304 12.72 -40.76 -4.83
N GLU A 305 12.79 -41.43 -5.97
CA GLU A 305 14.05 -41.97 -6.51
C GLU A 305 13.91 -42.25 -8.00
N LYS A 306 14.35 -41.30 -8.85
CA LYS A 306 15.25 -41.52 -10.00
C LYS A 306 15.34 -40.29 -10.91
N THR A 307 16.60 -39.98 -11.24
CA THR A 307 17.14 -39.16 -12.35
C THR A 307 16.99 -37.65 -12.32
#